data_AF-A0A1F7JBC8-F1
#
_entry.id   AF-A0A1F7JBC8-F1
#
_cell.length_a   1.000
_cell.length_b   1.000
_cell.length_c   1.000
_cell.angle_alpha   90.00
_cell.angle_beta   90.00
_cell.angle_gamma   90.00
#
_symmetry.space_group_name_H-M   'P 1'
#
loop_
_entity.id
_entity.type
_entity.pdbx_description
1 polymer ?
#
loop_
_entity_poly.entity_id
_entity_poly.type
_entity_poly.pdbx_seq_one_letter_code
_entity_poly.pdbx_strand_id
1 'polypeptide(L)'
;MDKLGRLVLKTSAFWLYLSQNQKDLVREGQYLMEDIIKDQAYQFKDYSFLIFPFAKAYEGFLKQLFKDVGFISRLDYISDHLRLGKLMSPNLIGRLGEKSLYRKIQEKESAELAEKIWGIWKKGRNQIFHYFPHNLKAVSYDEATQIVNEILQVMEETYERLNPKSS
;
A
#
# COMPACT_ATOMS: atom_id res chain seq x y z
N MET A 1 4.08 -5.23 -14.07
CA MET A 1 5.08 -6.33 -14.19
C MET A 1 4.72 -7.26 -15.34
N ASP A 2 5.71 -7.84 -16.01
CA ASP A 2 5.48 -8.90 -16.99
C ASP A 2 4.97 -10.21 -16.33
N LYS A 3 4.68 -11.24 -17.13
CA LYS A 3 4.21 -12.54 -16.63
C LYS A 3 5.23 -13.22 -15.71
N LEU A 4 6.52 -12.96 -15.90
CA LEU A 4 7.62 -13.58 -15.16
C LEU A 4 7.78 -12.95 -13.76
N GLY A 5 7.73 -11.62 -13.66
CA GLY A 5 7.74 -10.89 -12.39
C GLY A 5 6.56 -11.26 -11.47
N ARG A 6 5.41 -11.64 -12.06
CA ARG A 6 4.25 -12.16 -11.31
C ARG A 6 4.43 -13.59 -10.80
N LEU A 7 5.16 -14.44 -11.52
CA LEU A 7 5.44 -15.80 -11.07
C LEU A 7 6.43 -15.79 -9.90
N VAL A 8 7.45 -14.93 -9.97
CA VAL A 8 8.43 -14.70 -8.91
C VAL A 8 7.76 -14.16 -7.64
N LEU A 9 6.81 -13.21 -7.79
CA LEU A 9 6.03 -12.69 -6.68
C LEU A 9 5.24 -13.79 -5.97
N LYS A 10 4.60 -14.73 -6.69
CA LYS A 10 3.76 -15.77 -6.07
C LYS A 10 4.52 -16.77 -5.20
N THR A 11 5.84 -16.84 -5.31
CA THR A 11 6.71 -17.70 -4.51
C THR A 11 7.55 -16.94 -3.50
N SER A 12 7.48 -15.61 -3.46
CA SER A 12 8.28 -14.82 -2.52
C SER A 12 7.79 -14.99 -1.08
N ALA A 13 8.71 -14.87 -0.12
CA ALA A 13 8.36 -14.90 1.29
C ALA A 13 7.33 -13.80 1.65
N PHE A 14 7.44 -12.65 0.99
CA PHE A 14 6.46 -11.57 1.07
C PHE A 14 5.06 -12.05 0.67
N TRP A 15 4.91 -12.70 -0.49
CA TRP A 15 3.61 -13.18 -0.92
C TRP A 15 3.06 -14.24 0.01
N LEU A 16 3.89 -15.18 0.48
CA LEU A 16 3.45 -16.18 1.44
C LEU A 16 2.97 -15.56 2.75
N TYR A 17 3.60 -14.47 3.20
CA TYR A 17 3.24 -13.71 4.40
C TYR A 17 1.87 -13.01 4.31
N LEU A 18 1.42 -12.62 3.11
CA LEU A 18 0.10 -12.00 2.94
C LEU A 18 -1.03 -12.95 3.35
N SER A 19 -2.02 -12.41 4.06
CA SER A 19 -3.28 -13.11 4.35
C SER A 19 -4.04 -13.43 3.05
N GLN A 20 -4.95 -14.41 3.12
CA GLN A 20 -5.76 -14.79 1.96
C GLN A 20 -6.57 -13.59 1.41
N ASN A 21 -7.21 -12.81 2.27
CA ASN A 21 -7.96 -11.62 1.84
C ASN A 21 -7.10 -10.57 1.15
N GLN A 22 -5.84 -10.38 1.57
CA GLN A 22 -4.91 -9.46 0.89
C GLN A 22 -4.51 -10.01 -0.48
N LYS A 23 -4.24 -11.32 -0.59
CA LYS A 23 -3.94 -11.99 -1.86
C LYS A 23 -5.10 -11.88 -2.84
N ASP A 24 -6.32 -12.05 -2.35
CA ASP A 24 -7.53 -11.97 -3.17
C ASP A 24 -7.75 -10.56 -3.71
N LEU A 25 -7.59 -9.52 -2.88
CA LEU A 25 -7.62 -8.12 -3.34
C LEU A 25 -6.59 -7.84 -4.46
N VAL A 26 -5.37 -8.36 -4.32
CA VAL A 26 -4.32 -8.18 -5.34
C VAL A 26 -4.68 -8.94 -6.62
N ARG A 27 -5.15 -10.19 -6.51
CA ARG A 27 -5.52 -11.03 -7.67
C ARG A 27 -6.71 -10.47 -8.43
N GLU A 28 -7.77 -10.09 -7.73
CA GLU A 28 -8.97 -9.51 -8.32
C GLU A 28 -8.67 -8.15 -8.96
N GLY A 29 -7.85 -7.33 -8.30
CA GLY A 29 -7.35 -6.08 -8.89
C GLY A 29 -6.57 -6.32 -10.18
N GLN A 30 -5.66 -7.29 -10.18
CA GLN A 30 -4.90 -7.68 -11.39
C GLN A 30 -5.81 -8.17 -12.50
N TYR A 31 -6.77 -9.05 -12.18
CA TYR A 31 -7.76 -9.56 -13.14
C TYR A 31 -8.56 -8.42 -13.79
N LEU A 32 -9.05 -7.47 -12.98
CA LEU A 32 -9.79 -6.32 -13.49
C LEU A 32 -8.92 -5.45 -14.41
N MET A 33 -7.68 -5.17 -14.02
CA MET A 33 -6.78 -4.34 -14.82
C MET A 33 -6.40 -5.02 -16.13
N GLU A 34 -6.02 -6.30 -16.08
CA GLU A 34 -5.27 -6.94 -17.17
C GLU A 34 -6.12 -7.80 -18.09
N ASP A 35 -7.19 -8.40 -17.58
CA ASP A 35 -8.05 -9.32 -18.34
C ASP A 35 -9.37 -8.66 -18.76
N ILE A 36 -9.82 -7.62 -18.03
CA ILE A 36 -11.09 -6.93 -18.31
C ILE A 36 -10.87 -5.58 -19.01
N ILE A 37 -9.94 -4.76 -18.50
CA ILE A 37 -9.81 -3.36 -18.91
C ILE A 37 -8.70 -3.13 -19.93
N LYS A 38 -7.61 -3.91 -19.88
CA LYS A 38 -6.40 -3.69 -20.69
C LYS A 38 -6.66 -3.62 -22.20
N ASP A 39 -7.60 -4.40 -22.70
CA ASP A 39 -7.95 -4.42 -24.13
C ASP A 39 -8.77 -3.18 -24.56
N GLN A 40 -9.07 -2.27 -23.62
CA GLN A 40 -9.76 -0.99 -23.82
C GLN A 40 -11.07 -1.10 -24.60
N ALA A 41 -11.79 -2.21 -24.47
CA ALA A 41 -13.13 -2.37 -25.06
C ALA A 41 -14.08 -1.23 -24.67
N TYR A 42 -13.85 -0.63 -23.50
CA TYR A 42 -14.43 0.64 -23.08
C TYR A 42 -13.35 1.53 -22.45
N GLN A 43 -13.28 2.80 -22.88
CA GLN A 43 -12.34 3.77 -22.33
C GLN A 43 -13.00 4.59 -21.21
N PHE A 44 -12.59 4.32 -19.98
CA PHE A 44 -12.99 5.12 -18.83
C PHE A 44 -12.32 6.49 -18.88
N LYS A 45 -13.02 7.50 -18.37
CA LYS A 45 -12.45 8.85 -18.21
C LYS A 45 -11.51 8.94 -17.01
N ASP A 46 -11.69 8.09 -16.01
CA ASP A 46 -10.88 8.03 -14.80
C ASP A 46 -10.73 6.57 -14.37
N TYR A 47 -9.49 6.14 -14.18
CA TYR A 47 -9.08 4.78 -13.80
C TYR A 47 -8.70 4.68 -12.31
N SER A 48 -8.98 5.72 -11.51
CA SER A 48 -8.75 5.77 -10.06
C SER A 48 -9.26 4.52 -9.32
N PHE A 49 -10.38 3.96 -9.77
CA PHE A 49 -10.99 2.77 -9.19
C PHE A 49 -10.13 1.50 -9.27
N LEU A 50 -9.20 1.42 -10.23
CA LEU A 50 -8.28 0.29 -10.37
C LEU A 50 -7.27 0.22 -9.21
N ILE A 51 -7.01 1.34 -8.55
CA ILE A 51 -6.02 1.43 -7.46
C ILE A 51 -6.62 0.89 -6.14
N PHE A 52 -7.95 0.92 -5.98
CA PHE A 52 -8.61 0.66 -4.70
C PHE A 52 -8.33 -0.71 -4.08
N PRO A 53 -8.35 -1.83 -4.82
CA PRO A 53 -8.05 -3.15 -4.25
C PRO A 53 -6.61 -3.19 -3.67
N PHE A 54 -5.66 -2.59 -4.37
CA PHE A 54 -4.25 -2.55 -3.97
C PHE A 54 -4.03 -1.62 -2.78
N ALA A 55 -4.65 -0.43 -2.75
CA ALA A 55 -4.59 0.46 -1.61
C ALA A 55 -5.20 -0.18 -0.35
N LYS A 56 -6.27 -0.97 -0.49
CA LYS A 56 -6.89 -1.73 0.60
C LYS A 56 -5.99 -2.87 1.08
N ALA A 57 -5.38 -3.62 0.15
CA ALA A 57 -4.41 -4.67 0.47
C ALA A 57 -3.19 -4.08 1.21
N TYR A 58 -2.67 -2.95 0.74
CA TYR A 58 -1.57 -2.20 1.34
C TYR A 58 -1.85 -1.83 2.80
N GLU A 59 -3.01 -1.25 3.08
CA GLU A 59 -3.38 -0.87 4.44
C GLU A 59 -3.52 -2.07 5.37
N GLY A 60 -4.15 -3.15 4.89
CA GLY A 60 -4.24 -4.40 5.63
C GLY A 60 -2.86 -5.00 5.93
N PHE A 61 -1.97 -4.98 4.95
CA PHE A 61 -0.59 -5.44 5.07
C PHE A 61 0.19 -4.64 6.12
N LEU A 62 0.15 -3.31 6.06
CA LEU A 62 0.83 -2.46 7.03
C LEU A 62 0.32 -2.70 8.45
N LYS A 63 -1.00 -2.83 8.64
CA LYS A 63 -1.55 -3.18 9.96
C LYS A 63 -1.01 -4.52 10.47
N GLN A 64 -0.97 -5.53 9.60
CA GLN A 64 -0.45 -6.86 9.96
C GLN A 64 1.03 -6.78 10.35
N LEU A 65 1.86 -6.18 9.48
CA LEU A 65 3.29 -6.05 9.71
C LEU A 65 3.63 -5.22 10.94
N PHE A 66 3.01 -4.06 11.11
CA PHE A 66 3.24 -3.20 12.28
C PHE A 66 2.84 -3.88 13.59
N LYS A 67 1.83 -4.75 13.57
CA LYS A 67 1.50 -5.57 14.74
C LYS A 67 2.59 -6.62 14.98
N ASP A 68 3.00 -7.32 13.93
CA ASP A 68 3.98 -8.41 14.02
C ASP A 68 5.39 -7.90 14.42
N VAL A 69 5.77 -6.67 14.04
CA VAL A 69 7.02 -6.03 14.47
C VAL A 69 6.90 -5.23 15.78
N GLY A 70 5.73 -5.22 16.42
CA GLY A 70 5.51 -4.56 17.72
C GLY A 70 5.34 -3.04 17.68
N PHE A 71 5.09 -2.45 16.51
CA PHE A 71 4.81 -1.01 16.38
C PHE A 71 3.39 -0.63 16.82
N ILE A 72 2.44 -1.54 16.67
CA ILE A 72 1.06 -1.39 17.17
C ILE A 72 0.66 -2.61 18.00
N SER A 73 -0.28 -2.45 18.92
CA SER A 73 -0.80 -3.56 19.72
C SER A 73 -1.82 -4.41 18.95
N ARG A 74 -2.17 -5.58 19.50
CA ARG A 74 -3.28 -6.40 18.99
C ARG A 74 -4.61 -5.64 19.04
N LEU A 75 -4.82 -4.80 20.06
CA LEU A 75 -6.03 -3.97 20.19
C LEU A 75 -6.10 -2.91 19.08
N ASP A 76 -4.96 -2.28 18.75
CA ASP A 76 -4.88 -1.35 17.63
C ASP A 76 -5.17 -2.04 16.29
N TYR A 77 -4.65 -3.26 16.11
CA TYR A 77 -4.84 -4.04 14.88
C TYR A 77 -6.33 -4.34 14.60
N ILE A 78 -7.10 -4.73 15.62
CA ILE A 78 -8.53 -5.04 15.48
C ILE A 78 -9.43 -3.80 15.50
N SER A 79 -8.90 -2.63 15.85
CA SER A 79 -9.68 -1.40 16.00
C SER A 79 -10.04 -0.78 14.65
N ASP A 80 -11.33 -0.46 14.48
CA ASP A 80 -11.84 0.31 13.35
C ASP A 80 -11.44 1.80 13.41
N HIS A 81 -10.94 2.26 14.57
CA HIS A 81 -10.56 3.65 14.79
C HIS A 81 -9.09 3.94 14.49
N LEU A 82 -8.25 2.92 14.28
CA LEU A 82 -6.84 3.14 13.96
C LEU A 82 -6.70 3.80 12.58
N ARG A 83 -6.18 5.03 12.56
CA ARG A 83 -5.93 5.80 11.33
C ARG A 83 -4.45 5.78 10.98
N LEU A 84 -4.01 4.75 10.24
CA LEU A 84 -2.60 4.60 9.84
C LEU A 84 -2.03 5.85 9.18
N GLY A 85 -2.78 6.48 8.28
CA GLY A 85 -2.34 7.72 7.63
C GLY A 85 -1.96 8.87 8.57
N LYS A 86 -2.70 9.01 9.67
CA LYS A 86 -2.39 10.03 10.68
C LYS A 86 -1.13 9.66 11.44
N LEU A 87 -0.98 8.38 11.80
CA LEU A 87 0.16 7.89 12.57
C LEU A 87 1.46 7.85 11.75
N MET A 88 1.37 7.71 10.43
CA MET A 88 2.50 7.71 9.51
C MET A 88 2.84 9.11 8.98
N SER A 89 2.10 10.15 9.35
CA SER A 89 2.37 11.50 8.85
C SER A 89 3.61 12.13 9.53
N PRO A 90 4.65 12.54 8.79
CA PRO A 90 5.87 13.14 9.31
C PRO A 90 5.57 14.49 9.98
N ASN A 91 4.59 15.23 9.47
CA ASN A 91 4.13 16.49 10.04
C ASN A 91 3.51 16.35 11.44
N LEU A 92 3.20 15.12 11.88
CA LEU A 92 2.57 14.86 13.17
C LEU A 92 3.54 14.20 14.16
N ILE A 93 4.82 13.99 13.81
CA ILE A 93 5.81 13.36 14.70
C ILE A 93 5.87 14.07 16.06
N GLY A 94 6.01 15.41 16.07
CA GLY A 94 6.10 16.18 17.32
C GLY A 94 4.86 16.07 18.22
N ARG A 95 3.67 15.95 17.61
CA ARG A 95 2.40 15.81 18.34
C ARG A 95 2.16 14.37 18.82
N LEU A 96 2.58 13.38 18.04
CA LEU A 96 2.33 11.96 18.31
C LEU A 96 3.39 11.35 19.22
N GLY A 97 4.61 11.91 19.26
CA GLY A 97 5.72 11.38 20.02
C GLY A 97 6.00 9.92 19.68
N GLU A 98 6.06 9.08 20.70
CA GLU A 98 6.31 7.64 20.59
C GLU A 98 5.21 6.86 19.85
N LYS A 99 4.02 7.44 19.67
CA LYS A 99 2.92 6.84 18.91
C LYS A 99 3.07 7.04 17.40
N SER A 100 4.04 7.84 16.95
CA SER A 100 4.29 8.06 15.53
C SER A 100 4.88 6.80 14.89
N LEU A 101 4.14 6.21 13.94
CA LEU A 101 4.64 5.07 13.16
C LEU A 101 5.77 5.49 12.23
N TYR A 102 5.72 6.71 11.69
CA TYR A 102 6.82 7.25 10.90
C TYR A 102 8.12 7.24 11.69
N ARG A 103 8.07 7.72 12.94
CA ARG A 103 9.24 7.76 13.84
C ARG A 103 9.74 6.36 14.16
N LYS A 104 8.84 5.42 14.49
CA LYS A 104 9.21 4.02 14.77
C LYS A 104 9.91 3.34 13.58
N ILE A 105 9.44 3.58 12.35
CA ILE A 105 10.07 3.05 11.14
C ILE A 105 11.46 3.67 10.97
N GLN A 106 11.57 5.00 11.14
CA GLN A 106 12.85 5.70 11.02
C GLN A 106 13.88 5.22 12.04
N GLU A 107 13.47 5.00 13.28
CA GLU A 107 14.35 4.53 14.37
C GLU A 107 14.77 3.06 14.20
N LYS A 108 13.88 2.22 13.64
CA LYS A 108 14.17 0.80 13.40
C LYS A 108 14.99 0.56 12.14
N GLU A 109 14.71 1.32 11.08
CA GLU A 109 15.27 1.15 9.74
C GLU A 109 15.90 2.45 9.23
N SER A 110 15.14 3.24 8.46
CA SER A 110 15.61 4.50 7.89
C SER A 110 14.47 5.49 7.66
N ALA A 111 14.80 6.78 7.65
CA ALA A 111 13.85 7.84 7.28
C ALA A 111 13.36 7.69 5.82
N GLU A 112 14.22 7.17 4.95
CA GLU A 112 13.91 6.89 3.54
C GLU A 112 12.81 5.82 3.41
N LEU A 113 12.87 4.74 4.19
CA LEU A 113 11.80 3.74 4.21
C LEU A 113 10.49 4.32 4.77
N ALA A 114 10.58 5.12 5.85
CA ALA A 114 9.41 5.77 6.44
C ALA A 114 8.70 6.70 5.45
N GLU A 115 9.46 7.49 4.68
CA GLU A 115 8.91 8.37 3.66
C GLU A 115 8.36 7.61 2.45
N LYS A 116 9.00 6.50 2.02
CA LYS A 116 8.43 5.63 0.97
C LYS A 116 7.06 5.07 1.37
N ILE A 117 6.95 4.52 2.58
CA ILE A 117 5.71 3.92 3.10
C ILE A 117 4.58 4.95 3.20
N TRP A 118 4.86 6.12 3.78
CA TRP A 118 3.87 7.19 3.83
C TRP A 118 3.57 7.72 2.41
N GLY A 119 4.59 8.08 1.63
CA GLY A 119 4.44 8.61 0.28
C GLY A 119 3.49 7.79 -0.59
N ILE A 120 3.63 6.45 -0.57
CA ILE A 120 2.73 5.58 -1.34
C ILE A 120 1.32 5.51 -0.75
N TRP A 121 1.15 5.53 0.58
CA TRP A 121 -0.18 5.64 1.20
C TRP A 121 -0.86 6.97 0.82
N LYS A 122 -0.10 8.08 0.73
CA LYS A 122 -0.59 9.39 0.24
C LYS A 122 -1.08 9.31 -1.18
N LYS A 123 -0.23 8.78 -2.06
CA LYS A 123 -0.43 8.75 -3.50
C LYS A 123 -1.55 7.81 -3.88
N GLY A 124 -1.52 6.58 -3.35
CA GLY A 124 -2.47 5.51 -3.71
C GLY A 124 -3.81 5.56 -2.98
N ARG A 125 -3.88 6.18 -1.80
CA ARG A 125 -5.15 6.33 -1.06
C ARG A 125 -5.61 7.78 -1.05
N ASN A 126 -4.89 8.68 -0.37
CA ASN A 126 -5.44 10.02 -0.10
C ASN A 126 -5.71 10.83 -1.36
N GLN A 127 -4.74 10.92 -2.27
CA GLN A 127 -4.85 11.77 -3.45
C GLN A 127 -5.91 11.25 -4.43
N ILE A 128 -6.10 9.94 -4.51
CA ILE A 128 -7.10 9.30 -5.39
C ILE A 128 -8.53 9.61 -4.92
N PHE A 129 -8.78 9.72 -3.61
CA PHE A 129 -10.11 10.04 -3.08
C PHE A 129 -10.43 11.54 -3.03
N HIS A 130 -9.45 12.43 -3.23
CA HIS A 130 -9.69 13.87 -3.15
C HIS A 130 -10.28 14.41 -4.46
N TYR A 131 -11.53 14.88 -4.39
CA TYR A 131 -12.16 15.63 -5.47
C TYR A 131 -11.64 17.08 -5.49
N PHE A 132 -11.03 17.50 -6.60
CA PHE A 132 -10.56 18.87 -6.80
C PHE A 132 -11.47 19.57 -7.82
N PRO A 133 -12.36 20.50 -7.40
CA PRO A 133 -13.39 21.08 -8.28
C PRO A 133 -12.85 21.84 -9.50
N HIS A 134 -11.60 22.30 -9.42
CA HIS A 134 -10.96 23.13 -10.44
C HIS A 134 -10.01 22.32 -11.34
N ASN A 135 -9.83 21.04 -11.03
CA ASN A 135 -8.96 20.12 -11.75
C ASN A 135 -9.36 18.70 -11.35
N LEU A 136 -10.41 18.16 -11.99
CA LEU A 136 -10.74 16.74 -11.89
C LEU A 136 -9.51 15.97 -12.42
N LYS A 137 -8.58 15.67 -11.51
CA LYS A 137 -7.35 14.92 -11.78
C LYS A 137 -7.74 13.48 -12.04
N ALA A 138 -8.32 13.26 -13.21
CA ALA A 138 -8.63 11.94 -13.70
C ALA A 138 -7.33 11.16 -13.86
N VAL A 139 -7.32 9.94 -13.34
CA VAL A 139 -6.17 9.07 -13.41
C VAL A 139 -6.27 8.29 -14.71
N SER A 140 -5.24 8.32 -15.54
CA SER A 140 -5.14 7.48 -16.73
C SER A 140 -4.87 6.02 -16.36
N TYR A 141 -5.09 5.10 -17.31
CA TYR A 141 -4.79 3.68 -17.11
C TYR A 141 -3.30 3.44 -16.79
N ASP A 142 -2.40 4.16 -17.45
CA ASP A 142 -0.95 4.06 -17.22
C ASP A 142 -0.56 4.60 -15.85
N GLU A 143 -1.12 5.73 -15.42
CA GLU A 143 -0.91 6.26 -14.07
C GLU A 143 -1.43 5.30 -13.00
N ALA A 144 -2.60 4.71 -13.19
CA ALA A 144 -3.14 3.69 -12.28
C ALA A 144 -2.21 2.46 -12.22
N THR A 145 -1.73 1.99 -13.36
CA THR A 145 -0.77 0.88 -13.46
C THR A 145 0.54 1.19 -12.75
N GLN A 146 1.07 2.40 -12.92
CA GLN A 146 2.28 2.83 -12.23
C GLN A 146 2.08 2.84 -10.70
N ILE A 147 0.99 3.45 -10.22
CA ILE A 147 0.69 3.52 -8.78
C ILE A 147 0.52 2.12 -8.18
N VAL A 148 -0.15 1.20 -8.89
CA VAL A 148 -0.33 -0.18 -8.45
C VAL A 148 1.01 -0.91 -8.35
N ASN A 149 1.90 -0.77 -9.35
CA ASN A 149 3.22 -1.39 -9.28
C ASN A 149 4.05 -0.82 -8.12
N GLU A 150 4.01 0.50 -7.91
CA GLU A 150 4.69 1.16 -6.78
C GLU A 150 4.15 0.67 -5.42
N ILE A 151 2.83 0.50 -5.28
CA ILE A 151 2.23 -0.08 -4.07
C ILE A 151 2.82 -1.46 -3.78
N LEU A 152 2.80 -2.36 -4.77
CA LEU A 152 3.29 -3.74 -4.60
C LEU A 152 4.79 -3.78 -4.27
N GLN A 153 5.59 -2.95 -4.96
CA GLN A 153 7.02 -2.86 -4.71
C GLN A 153 7.32 -2.36 -3.29
N VAL A 154 6.63 -1.30 -2.83
CA VAL A 154 6.84 -0.80 -1.47
C VAL A 154 6.37 -1.82 -0.43
N MET A 155 5.31 -2.61 -0.69
CA MET A 155 4.93 -3.69 0.22
C MET A 155 6.05 -4.72 0.40
N GLU A 156 6.63 -5.19 -0.71
CA GLU A 156 7.69 -6.19 -0.70
C GLU A 156 8.95 -5.64 -0.02
N GLU A 157 9.42 -4.45 -0.40
CA GLU A 157 10.58 -3.79 0.23
C GLU A 157 10.34 -3.58 1.74
N THR A 158 9.13 -3.14 2.13
CA THR A 158 8.78 -2.92 3.54
C THR A 158 8.81 -4.24 4.33
N TYR A 159 8.31 -5.32 3.73
CA TYR A 159 8.36 -6.65 4.33
C TYR A 159 9.80 -7.13 4.51
N GLU A 160 10.62 -7.04 3.47
CA GLU A 160 12.01 -7.49 3.51
C GLU A 160 12.81 -6.75 4.58
N ARG A 161 12.63 -5.43 4.68
CA ARG A 161 13.40 -4.58 5.60
C ARG A 161 12.91 -4.64 7.04
N LEU A 162 11.61 -4.70 7.30
CA LEU A 162 11.09 -4.66 8.68
C LEU A 162 10.91 -6.04 9.33
N ASN A 163 10.80 -7.11 8.54
CA ASN A 163 10.52 -8.44 9.08
C ASN A 163 11.80 -9.10 9.62
N PRO A 164 11.86 -9.45 10.93
CA PRO A 164 13.05 -10.00 11.56
C PRO A 164 13.45 -11.41 11.10
N LYS A 165 12.65 -12.06 10.24
CA LYS A 165 12.96 -13.40 9.67
C LYS A 165 13.53 -13.35 8.25
N SER A 166 13.77 -12.15 7.71
CA SER A 166 14.29 -11.95 6.35
C SER A 166 15.83 -11.85 6.30
N SER A 167 16.52 -12.17 7.41
CA SER A 167 17.99 -12.15 7.55
C SER A 167 18.54 -13.51 7.94
#